data_AF-A0A955ZES4-F1
#
_entry.id   AF-A0A955ZES4-F1
#
_cell.length_a   1.000
_cell.length_b   1.000
_cell.length_c   1.000
_cell.angle_alpha   90.00
_cell.angle_beta   90.00
_cell.angle_gamma   90.00
#
_symmetry.space_group_name_H-M   'P 1'
#
loop_
_entity.id
_entity.type
_entity.pdbx_description
1 polymer ?
#
loop_
_entity_poly.entity_id
_entity_poly.type
_entity_poly.pdbx_seq_one_letter_code
_entity_poly.pdbx_strand_id
1 'polypeptide(L)' 'MKCHAFFQTLPRAGELENGDAALHRVDGDITMLAVIDALGHGTRAAEVTATATRVLQESALASGVSAI' A
#
# COMPACT_ATOMS: atom_id res chain seq x y z
N MET A 1 -6.47 -13.52 14.88
CA MET A 1 -6.58 -12.34 15.77
C MET A 1 -6.79 -11.08 14.93
N LYS A 2 -7.86 -10.29 15.14
CA LYS A 2 -8.10 -9.07 14.36
C LYS A 2 -7.26 -7.90 14.89
N CYS A 3 -6.46 -7.29 14.01
CA CYS A 3 -5.72 -6.06 14.28
C CYS A 3 -6.48 -4.87 13.66
N HIS A 4 -6.70 -3.80 14.43
CA HIS A 4 -7.19 -2.54 13.89
C HIS A 4 -5.99 -1.64 13.57
N ALA A 5 -5.89 -1.19 12.33
CA ALA A 5 -4.86 -0.25 11.89
C ALA A 5 -5.50 1.02 11.34
N PHE A 6 -4.92 2.15 11.69
CA PHE A 6 -5.29 3.46 11.18
C PHE A 6 -4.08 4.04 10.44
N PHE A 7 -4.31 4.63 9.27
CA PHE A 7 -3.28 5.24 8.47
C PHE A 7 -3.81 6.47 7.76
N GLN A 8 -2.92 7.40 7.49
CA GLN A 8 -3.17 8.62 6.76
C GLN A 8 -1.98 8.85 5.83
N THR A 9 -2.26 9.33 4.63
CA THR A 9 -1.25 9.79 3.69
C THR A 9 -1.63 11.17 3.18
N LEU A 10 -0.64 11.95 2.76
CA LEU A 10 -0.82 13.30 2.23
C LEU A 10 0.13 13.50 1.05
N PRO A 11 -0.31 14.15 -0.05
CA PRO A 11 0.58 14.54 -1.13
C PRO A 11 1.70 15.45 -0.63
N ARG A 12 2.83 15.42 -1.35
CA ARG A 12 3.90 16.41 -1.16
C ARG A 12 3.35 17.82 -1.40
N ALA A 13 3.84 18.82 -0.66
CA ALA A 13 3.42 20.20 -0.84
C ALA A 13 3.63 20.66 -2.31
N GLY A 14 2.57 21.23 -2.90
CA GLY A 14 2.54 21.64 -4.31
C GLY A 14 2.04 20.56 -5.28
N GLU A 15 1.90 19.31 -4.83
CA GLU A 15 1.31 18.23 -5.62
C GLU A 15 -0.17 18.04 -5.30
N LEU A 16 -0.94 17.64 -6.32
CA LEU A 16 -2.35 17.29 -6.18
C LEU A 16 -2.56 15.80 -5.93
N GLU A 17 -1.59 14.97 -6.35
CA GLU A 17 -1.67 13.51 -6.31
C GLU A 17 -0.61 12.94 -5.36
N ASN A 18 -0.98 11.88 -4.63
CA ASN A 18 -0.08 11.26 -3.67
C ASN A 18 0.73 10.12 -4.31
N GLY A 19 2.06 10.21 -4.22
CA GLY A 19 2.96 9.14 -4.61
C GLY A 19 3.01 7.97 -3.63
N ASP A 20 2.37 8.09 -2.47
CA ASP A 20 2.42 7.11 -1.39
C ASP A 20 1.05 6.50 -1.11
N ALA A 21 1.04 5.26 -0.65
CA ALA A 21 -0.16 4.59 -0.15
C ALA A 21 0.14 3.74 1.08
N ALA A 22 -0.85 3.64 1.96
CA ALA A 22 -0.88 2.66 3.03
C ALA A 22 -2.07 1.73 2.81
N LEU A 23 -1.83 0.42 2.97
CA LEU A 23 -2.82 -0.63 2.76
C LEU A 23 -2.85 -1.57 3.97
N HIS A 24 -4.06 -1.80 4.48
CA HIS A 24 -4.33 -2.78 5.52
C HIS A 24 -5.32 -3.80 4.98
N ARG A 25 -4.92 -5.08 4.95
CA ARG A 25 -5.78 -6.21 4.58
C ARG A 25 -5.78 -7.26 5.67
N VAL A 26 -6.95 -7.83 5.91
CA VAL A 26 -7.15 -8.96 6.82
C VAL A 26 -7.83 -10.06 6.03
N ASP A 27 -7.21 -11.24 6.00
CA ASP A 27 -7.78 -12.45 5.40
C ASP A 27 -7.63 -13.62 6.40
N GLY A 28 -8.75 -14.05 6.99
CA GLY A 28 -8.76 -15.00 8.09
C GLY A 28 -7.90 -14.53 9.28
N ASP A 29 -6.84 -15.29 9.58
CA ASP A 29 -5.88 -14.98 10.64
C ASP A 29 -4.60 -14.28 10.14
N ILE A 30 -4.52 -13.97 8.86
CA ILE A 30 -3.38 -13.27 8.25
C ILE A 30 -3.72 -11.80 8.08
N THR A 31 -2.83 -10.93 8.57
CA THR A 31 -2.90 -9.48 8.36
C THR A 31 -1.71 -9.04 7.52
N MET A 32 -1.97 -8.27 6.47
CA MET A 32 -0.96 -7.59 5.68
C MET A 32 -1.04 -6.08 5.92
N LEU A 33 0.11 -5.49 6.26
CA LEU A 33 0.32 -4.05 6.32
C LEU A 33 1.37 -3.71 5.27
N ALA A 34 1.03 -2.80 4.35
CA ALA A 34 1.96 -2.32 3.33
C ALA A 34 1.99 -0.79 3.33
N VAL A 35 3.19 -0.23 3.23
CA VAL A 35 3.44 1.16 2.88
C VAL A 35 4.18 1.14 1.55
N ILE A 36 3.65 1.89 0.59
CA ILE A 36 4.15 1.97 -0.79
C ILE A 36 4.62 3.41 -0.99
N ASP A 37 5.84 3.57 -1.46
CA ASP A 37 6.47 4.83 -1.84
C ASP A 37 7.01 4.66 -3.26
N ALA A 38 6.40 5.36 -4.21
CA ALA A 38 6.86 5.33 -5.59
C ALA A 38 7.96 6.37 -5.82
N LEU A 39 8.97 6.01 -6.63
CA LEU A 39 10.05 6.91 -6.98
C LEU A 39 9.53 8.24 -7.57
N GLY A 40 9.92 9.34 -6.95
CA GLY A 40 9.56 10.69 -7.37
C GLY A 40 8.33 11.24 -6.63
N HIS A 41 7.55 12.09 -7.30
CA HIS A 41 6.29 12.64 -6.78
C HIS A 41 5.36 13.05 -7.92
N GLY A 42 4.12 13.42 -7.58
CA GLY A 42 3.10 13.85 -8.53
C GLY A 42 2.45 12.68 -9.29
N THR A 43 1.76 13.01 -10.38
CA THR A 43 0.86 12.07 -11.09
C THR A 43 1.51 10.74 -11.45
N ARG A 44 2.78 10.74 -11.90
CA ARG A 44 3.44 9.49 -12.31
C ARG A 44 3.75 8.57 -11.13
N ALA A 45 4.14 9.14 -9.99
CA ALA A 45 4.32 8.36 -8.76
C ALA A 45 2.98 7.80 -8.28
N ALA A 46 1.91 8.60 -8.35
CA ALA A 46 0.56 8.16 -7.98
C ALA A 46 0.05 7.00 -8.86
N GLU A 47 0.29 7.02 -10.17
CA GLU A 47 -0.08 5.92 -11.09
C GLU A 47 0.64 4.60 -10.74
N VAL A 48 1.93 4.68 -10.40
CA VAL A 48 2.73 3.52 -9.98
C VAL A 48 2.21 2.97 -8.66
N THR A 49 1.98 3.85 -7.69
CA THR A 49 1.44 3.48 -6.38
C THR A 49 0.03 2.90 -6.46
N ALA A 50 -0.84 3.42 -7.33
CA ALA A 50 -2.15 2.84 -7.59
C ALA A 50 -2.04 1.43 -8.18
N THR A 51 -1.11 1.22 -9.11
CA THR A 51 -0.85 -0.11 -9.70
C THR A 51 -0.35 -1.10 -8.64
N ALA A 52 0.63 -0.71 -7.82
CA ALA A 52 1.14 -1.54 -6.73
C ALA A 52 0.06 -1.86 -5.69
N THR A 53 -0.74 -0.85 -5.32
CA THR A 53 -1.86 -1.01 -4.38
C THR A 53 -2.87 -2.01 -4.90
N ARG A 54 -3.25 -1.93 -6.18
CA ARG A 54 -4.18 -2.88 -6.81
C ARG A 54 -3.64 -4.31 -6.78
N VAL A 55 -2.37 -4.51 -7.15
CA VAL A 55 -1.74 -5.84 -7.10
C VAL A 55 -1.76 -6.40 -5.67
N LEU A 56 -1.39 -5.59 -4.68
CA LEU A 56 -1.42 -5.99 -3.27
C LEU A 56 -2.83 -6.17 -2.72
N GLN A 57 -3.86 -5.54 -3.30
CA GLN A 57 -5.27 -5.78 -2.97
C GLN A 57 -5.79 -7.13 -3.48
N GLU A 58 -5.30 -7.57 -4.63
CA GLU A 58 -5.78 -8.77 -5.32
C GLU A 58 -4.96 -10.03 -4.96
N SER A 59 -3.74 -9.85 -4.45
CA SER A 59 -2.83 -10.96 -4.13
C SER A 59 -3.36 -11.84 -3.00
N ALA A 60 -3.19 -13.16 -3.13
CA ALA A 60 -3.47 -14.12 -2.07
C ALA A 60 -2.53 -13.87 -0.87
N LEU A 61 -3.09 -13.82 0.33
CA LEU A 61 -2.29 -13.72 1.55
C LEU A 61 -1.86 -15.11 1.99
N ALA A 62 -0.55 -15.31 2.10
CA ALA A 62 0.04 -16.52 2.64
C ALA A 62 0.84 -16.17 3.89
N SER A 63 0.90 -17.09 4.84
CA SER A 63 1.73 -16.92 6.03
C SER A 63 3.21 -17.10 5.67
N GLY A 64 4.04 -16.14 6.08
CA GLY A 64 5.48 -16.19 5.87
C GLY A 64 5.93 -15.52 4.57
N VAL A 65 7.22 -15.24 4.49
CA VAL A 65 7.87 -14.67 3.31
C VAL A 65 8.61 -15.80 2.64
N SER A 66 8.19 -16.20 1.43
CA SER A 66 9.13 -16.85 0.51
C SER A 66 10.10 -15.77 0.08
N ALA A 67 11.31 -15.76 0.64
CA ALA A 67 12.34 -14.83 0.22
C ALA A 67 12.48 -14.89 -1.31
N ILE A 68 12.32 -13.73 -1.96
CA ILE A 68 12.61 -13.53 -3.39
C ILE A 68 14.08 -13.17 -3.50
#